data_AF-A0A2H0FLC5-F1
#
_entry.id   AF-A0A2H0FLC5-F1
#
_cell.length_a   1.000
_cell.length_b   1.000
_cell.length_c   1.000
_cell.angle_alpha   90.00
_cell.angle_beta   90.00
_cell.angle_gamma   90.00
#
_symmetry.space_group_name_H-M   'P 1'
#
loop_
_entity.id
_entity.type
_entity.pdbx_description
1 polymer ?
#
loop_
_entity_poly.entity_id
_entity_poly.type
_entity_poly.pdbx_seq_one_letter_code
_entity_poly.pdbx_strand_id
1 'polypeptide(L)'
;MGSWEVNGKWELDPILHTYDNLWQALKNAGYEEGKTLFAFPYEWRQDNILTAHQLKQKIDEVKQISQRNKVDIVAHSMGGLVARDYAESNYYGSDIDQLVFLGVPHKGSPEAYLRWEAAEGFEDTRAMLARLFFAQEAHARGYNSLFDYIQNYVKSVEQLLPDYAYLQNSGETGFRIYDKINYPDNYPYNTFLENLNLTDKISQLFLTCPF
;
A
#
# COMPACT_ATOMS: atom_id res chain seq x y z
N MET A 1 -0.93 -10.11 2.56
CA MET A 1 -2.10 -10.11 1.65
C MET A 1 -3.03 -9.02 2.12
N GLY A 2 -3.71 -8.35 1.18
CA GLY A 2 -4.56 -7.18 1.43
C GLY A 2 -6.04 -7.53 1.49
N SER A 3 -6.88 -6.52 1.26
CA SER A 3 -8.34 -6.68 1.24
C SER A 3 -8.83 -7.52 0.08
N TRP A 4 -9.98 -8.15 0.25
CA TRP A 4 -10.63 -8.97 -0.78
C TRP A 4 -12.12 -8.67 -0.85
N GLU A 5 -12.68 -8.79 -2.05
CA GLU A 5 -14.12 -8.73 -2.24
C GLU A 5 -14.75 -10.10 -1.94
N VAL A 6 -15.64 -10.13 -0.96
CA VAL A 6 -16.42 -11.32 -0.56
C VAL A 6 -17.89 -10.95 -0.68
N ASN A 7 -18.64 -11.68 -1.52
CA ASN A 7 -20.07 -11.45 -1.75
C ASN A 7 -20.43 -10.00 -2.12
N GLY A 8 -19.59 -9.32 -2.92
CA GLY A 8 -19.82 -7.95 -3.35
C GLY A 8 -19.44 -6.87 -2.32
N LYS A 9 -18.75 -7.25 -1.23
CA LYS A 9 -18.28 -6.34 -0.19
C LYS A 9 -16.78 -6.50 0.03
N TRP A 10 -16.09 -5.38 0.15
CA TRP A 10 -14.68 -5.37 0.50
C TRP A 10 -14.49 -5.64 1.99
N GLU A 11 -13.61 -6.58 2.31
CA GLU A 11 -13.23 -6.94 3.68
C GLU A 11 -11.71 -6.83 3.85
N LEU A 12 -11.26 -6.44 5.05
CA LEU A 12 -9.85 -6.07 5.30
C LEU A 12 -8.87 -7.21 5.03
N ASP A 13 -9.17 -8.41 5.50
CA ASP A 13 -8.42 -9.64 5.25
C ASP A 13 -9.24 -10.87 5.67
N PRO A 14 -10.20 -11.30 4.84
CA PRO A 14 -11.09 -12.42 5.16
C PRO A 14 -10.39 -13.80 5.09
N ILE A 15 -9.13 -13.86 4.65
CA ILE A 15 -8.43 -15.12 4.41
C ILE A 15 -7.48 -15.44 5.57
N LEU A 16 -6.66 -14.47 5.99
CA LEU A 16 -5.69 -14.70 7.06
C LEU A 16 -6.13 -14.14 8.41
N HIS A 17 -7.23 -13.37 8.47
CA HIS A 17 -7.71 -12.77 9.72
C HIS A 17 -6.63 -11.93 10.43
N THR A 18 -5.72 -11.32 9.66
CA THR A 18 -4.53 -10.63 10.19
C THR A 18 -4.89 -9.50 11.17
N TYR A 19 -6.06 -8.87 10.97
CA TYR A 19 -6.47 -7.68 11.71
C TYR A 19 -7.43 -7.96 12.87
N ASP A 20 -7.90 -9.19 13.05
CA ASP A 20 -8.97 -9.53 14.01
C ASP A 20 -8.57 -9.17 15.45
N ASN A 21 -7.33 -9.47 15.84
CA ASN A 21 -6.82 -9.18 17.18
C ASN A 21 -6.73 -7.67 17.45
N LEU A 22 -6.24 -6.89 16.47
CA LEU A 22 -6.17 -5.43 16.58
C LEU A 22 -7.58 -4.83 16.67
N TRP A 23 -8.47 -5.30 15.80
CA TRP A 23 -9.86 -4.87 15.75
C TRP A 23 -10.57 -5.14 17.09
N GLN A 24 -10.40 -6.35 17.64
CA GLN A 24 -10.97 -6.71 18.93
C GLN A 24 -10.36 -5.89 20.08
N ALA A 25 -9.06 -5.59 20.04
CA ALA A 25 -8.43 -4.74 21.05
C ALA A 25 -9.01 -3.32 21.05
N LEU A 26 -9.26 -2.74 19.88
CA LEU A 26 -9.92 -1.43 19.76
C LEU A 26 -11.36 -1.46 20.30
N LYS A 27 -12.12 -2.53 20.02
CA LYS A 27 -13.45 -2.71 20.60
C LYS A 27 -13.41 -2.82 22.13
N ASN A 28 -12.46 -3.59 22.66
CA ASN A 28 -12.25 -3.72 24.10
C ASN A 28 -11.83 -2.39 24.76
N ALA A 29 -11.18 -1.50 24.00
CA ALA A 29 -10.85 -0.13 24.43
C ALA A 29 -12.05 0.85 24.35
N GLY A 30 -13.23 0.40 23.92
CA GLY A 30 -14.46 1.18 23.89
C GLY A 30 -14.82 1.79 22.53
N TYR A 31 -14.11 1.43 21.45
CA TYR A 31 -14.49 1.86 20.11
C TYR A 31 -15.67 1.03 19.56
N GLU A 32 -16.59 1.68 18.85
CA GLU A 32 -17.83 1.10 18.32
C GLU A 32 -17.81 1.09 16.79
N GLU A 33 -18.00 -0.08 16.20
CA GLU A 33 -18.06 -0.24 14.74
C GLU A 33 -19.16 0.62 14.12
N GLY A 34 -18.82 1.31 13.03
CA GLY A 34 -19.76 2.18 12.32
C GLY A 34 -20.12 3.47 13.04
N LYS A 35 -19.49 3.77 14.19
CA LYS A 35 -19.67 5.03 14.93
C LYS A 35 -18.34 5.72 15.22
N THR A 36 -17.39 4.99 15.80
CA THR A 36 -16.05 5.48 16.15
C THR A 36 -14.93 4.58 15.64
N LEU A 37 -15.26 3.38 15.16
CA LEU A 37 -14.34 2.46 14.51
C LEU A 37 -14.81 2.15 13.09
N PHE A 38 -13.93 2.39 12.12
CA PHE A 38 -14.24 2.23 10.70
C PHE A 38 -13.12 1.48 10.00
N ALA A 39 -13.50 0.51 9.17
CA ALA A 39 -12.58 -0.17 8.28
C ALA A 39 -12.51 0.56 6.94
N PHE A 40 -11.34 0.55 6.33
CA PHE A 40 -11.11 1.01 4.95
C PHE A 40 -10.44 -0.10 4.14
N PRO A 41 -11.19 -1.16 3.78
CA PRO A 41 -10.71 -2.15 2.82
C PRO A 41 -10.75 -1.55 1.40
N TYR A 42 -9.78 -1.87 0.57
CA TYR A 42 -9.63 -1.29 -0.76
C TYR A 42 -9.04 -2.27 -1.77
N GLU A 43 -9.22 -1.99 -3.07
CA GLU A 43 -8.60 -2.75 -4.15
C GLU A 43 -7.10 -2.52 -4.16
N TRP A 44 -6.35 -3.36 -3.45
CA TRP A 44 -4.92 -3.16 -3.25
C TRP A 44 -4.08 -3.33 -4.50
N ARG A 45 -4.61 -3.88 -5.61
CA ARG A 45 -3.87 -3.98 -6.89
C ARG A 45 -3.83 -2.66 -7.65
N GLN A 46 -4.75 -1.74 -7.35
CA GLN A 46 -4.86 -0.45 -8.03
C GLN A 46 -3.72 0.51 -7.63
N ASP A 47 -3.67 1.65 -8.31
CA ASP A 47 -2.78 2.76 -7.98
C ASP A 47 -3.06 3.31 -6.56
N ASN A 48 -2.01 3.44 -5.75
CA ASN A 48 -2.10 4.02 -4.40
C ASN A 48 -2.57 5.48 -4.41
N ILE A 49 -2.33 6.25 -5.47
CA ILE A 49 -2.84 7.63 -5.62
C ILE A 49 -4.37 7.62 -5.74
N LEU A 50 -4.93 6.71 -6.55
CA LEU A 50 -6.38 6.53 -6.64
C LEU A 50 -6.96 6.07 -5.29
N THR A 51 -6.24 5.18 -4.61
CA THR A 51 -6.63 4.72 -3.28
C THR A 51 -6.60 5.85 -2.25
N ALA A 52 -5.66 6.80 -2.33
CA ALA A 52 -5.59 7.96 -1.45
C ALA A 52 -6.78 8.91 -1.63
N HIS A 53 -7.26 9.08 -2.87
CA HIS A 53 -8.52 9.79 -3.13
C HIS A 53 -9.74 9.06 -2.53
N GLN A 54 -9.78 7.72 -2.61
CA GLN A 54 -10.81 6.92 -1.94
C GLN A 54 -10.73 7.03 -0.42
N LEU A 55 -9.51 7.07 0.14
CA LEU A 55 -9.29 7.30 1.57
C LEU A 55 -9.85 8.65 1.99
N LYS A 56 -9.61 9.71 1.21
CA LYS A 56 -10.21 11.03 1.46
C LYS A 56 -11.74 10.94 1.52
N GLN A 57 -12.37 10.27 0.56
CA GLN A 57 -13.82 10.09 0.56
C GLN A 57 -14.30 9.34 1.81
N LYS A 58 -13.55 8.32 2.24
CA LYS A 58 -13.86 7.59 3.47
C LYS A 58 -13.73 8.47 4.70
N ILE A 59 -12.71 9.33 4.78
CA ILE A 59 -12.54 10.29 5.87
C ILE A 59 -13.71 11.26 5.92
N ASP A 60 -14.14 11.79 4.77
CA ASP A 60 -15.31 12.66 4.68
C ASP A 60 -16.59 11.98 5.19
N GLU A 61 -16.83 10.72 4.84
CA GLU A 61 -17.93 9.89 5.37
C GLU A 61 -17.82 9.71 6.89
N VAL A 62 -16.64 9.34 7.40
CA VAL A 62 -16.39 9.10 8.82
C VAL A 62 -16.61 10.37 9.65
N LYS A 63 -16.16 11.54 9.18
CA LYS A 63 -16.42 12.83 9.83
C LYS A 63 -17.91 13.12 9.92
N GLN A 64 -18.68 12.84 8.87
CA GLN A 64 -20.14 13.01 8.86
C GLN A 64 -20.83 12.08 9.87
N ILE A 65 -20.40 10.82 9.98
CA ILE A 65 -21.01 9.87 10.93
C ILE A 65 -20.64 10.21 12.37
N SER A 66 -19.36 10.46 12.63
CA SER A 66 -18.82 10.70 13.98
C SER A 66 -19.05 12.12 14.50
N GLN A 67 -19.46 13.05 13.63
CA GLN A 67 -19.58 14.48 13.93
C GLN A 67 -18.25 15.08 14.46
N ARG A 68 -17.12 14.59 13.93
CA ARG A 68 -15.77 15.07 14.24
C ARG A 68 -15.16 15.75 13.02
N ASN A 69 -14.29 16.73 13.27
CA ASN A 69 -13.59 17.46 12.21
C ASN A 69 -12.30 16.75 11.74
N LYS A 70 -11.79 15.82 12.55
CA LYS A 70 -10.58 15.06 12.27
C LYS A 70 -10.77 13.59 12.62
N VAL A 71 -9.91 12.74 12.06
CA VAL A 71 -9.87 11.30 12.32
C VAL A 71 -8.46 10.84 12.70
N ASP A 72 -8.39 9.73 13.43
CA ASP A 72 -7.15 8.98 13.62
C ASP A 72 -7.07 7.86 12.58
N ILE A 73 -5.89 7.66 12.01
CA ILE A 73 -5.62 6.62 11.02
C ILE A 73 -4.60 5.65 11.58
N VAL A 74 -4.95 4.36 11.59
CA VAL A 74 -4.01 3.26 11.82
C VAL A 74 -3.79 2.54 10.49
N ALA A 75 -2.57 2.62 9.97
CA ALA A 75 -2.25 2.11 8.64
C ALA A 75 -1.14 1.05 8.71
N HIS A 76 -1.38 -0.10 8.09
CA HIS A 76 -0.44 -1.22 8.06
C HIS A 76 0.16 -1.40 6.67
N SER A 77 1.47 -1.71 6.62
CA SER A 77 2.19 -2.05 5.40
C SER A 77 1.96 -1.00 4.30
N MET A 78 1.54 -1.40 3.10
CA MET A 78 1.27 -0.50 1.99
C MET A 78 0.13 0.51 2.26
N GLY A 79 -0.81 0.21 3.16
CA GLY A 79 -1.84 1.17 3.55
C GLY A 79 -1.27 2.45 4.18
N GLY A 80 -0.07 2.37 4.76
CA GLY A 80 0.64 3.56 5.24
C GLY A 80 1.13 4.45 4.10
N LEU A 81 1.50 3.90 2.95
CA LEU A 81 1.86 4.68 1.77
C LEU A 81 0.64 5.41 1.18
N VAL A 82 -0.53 4.76 1.18
CA VAL A 82 -1.81 5.40 0.81
C VAL A 82 -2.12 6.57 1.75
N ALA A 83 -2.00 6.36 3.06
CA ALA A 83 -2.25 7.40 4.04
C ALA A 83 -1.26 8.58 3.93
N ARG A 84 0.03 8.28 3.66
CA ARG A 84 1.04 9.28 3.36
C ARG A 84 0.73 10.06 2.09
N ASP A 85 0.36 9.39 1.00
CA ASP A 85 0.02 10.05 -0.25
C ASP A 85 -1.10 11.08 -0.02
N TYR A 86 -2.14 10.72 0.73
CA TYR A 86 -3.18 11.67 1.12
C TYR A 86 -2.65 12.82 1.99
N ALA A 87 -1.92 12.52 3.07
CA ALA A 87 -1.44 13.51 4.04
C ALA A 87 -0.40 14.50 3.45
N GLU A 88 0.37 14.06 2.45
CA GLU A 88 1.42 14.84 1.77
C GLU A 88 0.89 15.44 0.44
N SER A 89 -0.38 15.25 0.12
CA SER A 89 -0.99 15.74 -1.12
C SER A 89 -1.33 17.23 -1.04
N ASN A 90 -1.42 17.86 -2.23
CA ASN A 90 -1.88 19.25 -2.33
C ASN A 90 -3.39 19.41 -2.04
N TYR A 91 -4.12 18.31 -1.91
CA TYR A 91 -5.55 18.28 -1.62
C TYR A 91 -5.83 17.78 -0.19
N TYR A 92 -4.80 17.68 0.66
CA TYR A 92 -4.93 17.29 2.05
C TYR A 92 -5.84 18.24 2.81
N GLY A 93 -6.88 17.69 3.46
CA GLY A 93 -7.90 18.47 4.17
C GLY A 93 -7.49 18.98 5.55
N SER A 94 -6.27 18.70 6.03
CA SER A 94 -5.87 18.94 7.43
C SER A 94 -6.81 18.26 8.45
N ASP A 95 -7.35 17.11 8.06
CA ASP A 95 -8.40 16.38 8.78
C ASP A 95 -7.93 15.03 9.36
N ILE A 96 -6.62 14.81 9.42
CA ILE A 96 -6.01 13.76 10.23
C ILE A 96 -5.51 14.38 11.53
N ASP A 97 -5.87 13.76 12.67
CA ASP A 97 -5.34 14.13 13.98
C ASP A 97 -4.08 13.32 14.28
N GLN A 98 -4.18 11.98 14.26
CA GLN A 98 -3.04 11.09 14.38
C GLN A 98 -2.92 10.12 13.20
N LEU A 99 -1.69 9.88 12.76
CA LEU A 99 -1.35 8.88 11.75
C LEU A 99 -0.35 7.87 12.34
N VAL A 100 -0.84 6.66 12.59
CA VAL A 100 -0.07 5.55 13.19
C VAL A 100 0.32 4.55 12.11
N PHE A 101 1.61 4.28 11.98
CA PHE A 101 2.16 3.35 11.00
C PHE A 101 2.56 2.02 11.63
N LEU A 102 2.17 0.92 11.00
CA LEU A 102 2.52 -0.45 11.37
C LEU A 102 3.27 -1.12 10.21
N GLY A 103 4.60 -1.24 10.31
CA GLY A 103 5.40 -1.97 9.31
C GLY A 103 5.34 -1.39 7.89
N VAL A 104 5.27 -0.06 7.76
CA VAL A 104 5.09 0.63 6.47
C VAL A 104 6.43 0.70 5.72
N PRO A 105 6.50 0.25 4.46
CA PRO A 105 7.72 0.29 3.66
C PRO A 105 7.95 1.69 3.10
N HIS A 106 8.32 2.65 3.96
CA HIS A 106 8.53 4.07 3.58
C HIS A 106 9.55 4.26 2.44
N LYS A 107 10.46 3.30 2.27
CA LYS A 107 11.52 3.25 1.26
C LYS A 107 11.36 2.07 0.30
N GLY A 108 10.18 1.45 0.29
CA GLY A 108 9.88 0.27 -0.52
C GLY A 108 10.41 -1.01 0.11
N SER A 109 10.24 -2.12 -0.61
CA SER A 109 10.58 -3.47 -0.17
C SER A 109 11.29 -4.20 -1.32
N PRO A 110 12.54 -4.66 -1.14
CA PRO A 110 13.24 -5.44 -2.16
C PRO A 110 12.49 -6.71 -2.55
N GLU A 111 11.69 -7.30 -1.65
CA GLU A 111 10.85 -8.46 -1.97
C GLU A 111 9.78 -8.15 -3.03
N ALA A 112 9.39 -6.88 -3.21
CA ALA A 112 8.49 -6.48 -4.29
C ALA A 112 9.09 -6.74 -5.68
N TYR A 113 10.42 -6.68 -5.82
CA TYR A 113 11.09 -6.96 -7.09
C TYR A 113 10.93 -8.41 -7.54
N LEU A 114 10.94 -9.38 -6.62
CA LEU A 114 10.70 -10.79 -6.95
C LEU A 114 9.31 -11.00 -7.55
N ARG A 115 8.31 -10.28 -7.02
CA ARG A 115 6.94 -10.30 -7.54
C ARG A 115 6.85 -9.59 -8.89
N TRP A 116 7.54 -8.46 -9.03
CA TRP A 116 7.61 -7.65 -10.25
C TRP A 116 8.26 -8.39 -11.44
N GLU A 117 9.37 -9.09 -11.21
CA GLU A 117 10.16 -9.72 -12.29
C GLU A 117 9.75 -11.15 -12.60
N ALA A 118 9.41 -11.95 -11.59
CA ALA A 118 9.24 -13.39 -11.78
C ALA A 118 7.87 -13.89 -11.30
N ALA A 119 7.04 -13.02 -10.74
CA ALA A 119 5.91 -13.43 -9.92
C ALA A 119 6.33 -14.42 -8.83
N GLU A 120 7.58 -14.31 -8.36
CA GLU A 120 8.21 -15.16 -7.35
C GLU A 120 8.21 -14.42 -5.99
N GLY A 121 8.64 -15.13 -4.94
CA GLY A 121 8.42 -14.72 -3.54
C GLY A 121 7.34 -15.55 -2.83
N PHE A 122 7.13 -16.77 -3.31
CA PHE A 122 6.06 -17.66 -2.91
C PHE A 122 6.58 -19.11 -2.75
N GLU A 123 7.48 -19.33 -1.78
CA GLU A 123 8.10 -20.66 -1.58
C GLU A 123 7.27 -21.65 -0.74
N ASP A 124 6.12 -21.24 -0.21
CA ASP A 124 5.19 -22.12 0.53
C ASP A 124 3.97 -22.51 -0.33
N THR A 125 3.30 -23.60 0.04
CA THR A 125 2.06 -24.11 -0.55
C THR A 125 0.97 -23.05 -0.77
N ARG A 126 0.76 -22.14 0.20
CA ARG A 126 -0.19 -21.01 0.10
C ARG A 126 0.17 -20.06 -1.04
N ALA A 127 1.46 -19.95 -1.26
CA ALA A 127 2.10 -19.03 -2.14
C ALA A 127 1.99 -19.54 -3.60
N MET A 128 2.15 -20.86 -3.79
CA MET A 128 1.84 -21.54 -5.05
C MET A 128 0.35 -21.40 -5.43
N LEU A 129 -0.57 -21.53 -4.46
CA LEU A 129 -2.00 -21.30 -4.70
C LEU A 129 -2.30 -19.86 -5.12
N ALA A 130 -1.67 -18.87 -4.46
CA ALA A 130 -1.80 -17.47 -4.86
C ALA A 130 -1.30 -17.23 -6.30
N ARG A 131 -0.16 -17.83 -6.68
CA ARG A 131 0.38 -17.77 -8.04
C ARG A 131 -0.59 -18.36 -9.07
N LEU A 132 -1.20 -19.51 -8.77
CA LEU A 132 -2.21 -20.13 -9.65
C LEU A 132 -3.44 -19.25 -9.80
N PHE A 133 -3.91 -18.64 -8.71
CA PHE A 133 -5.03 -17.70 -8.74
C PHE A 133 -4.72 -16.48 -9.63
N PHE A 134 -3.58 -15.83 -9.44
CA PHE A 134 -3.19 -14.69 -10.26
C PHE A 134 -2.96 -15.07 -11.73
N ALA A 135 -2.43 -16.26 -12.01
CA ALA A 135 -2.29 -16.75 -13.38
C ALA A 135 -3.66 -16.95 -14.06
N GLN A 136 -4.65 -17.49 -13.34
CA GLN A 136 -6.01 -17.58 -13.86
C GLN A 136 -6.66 -16.20 -14.06
N GLU A 137 -6.48 -15.27 -13.11
CA GLU A 137 -6.97 -13.90 -13.23
C GLU A 137 -6.34 -13.19 -14.45
N ALA A 138 -5.02 -13.32 -14.63
CA ALA A 138 -4.29 -12.79 -15.78
C ALA A 138 -4.87 -13.31 -17.11
N HIS A 139 -5.09 -14.62 -17.21
CA HIS A 139 -5.67 -15.24 -18.40
C HIS A 139 -7.11 -14.77 -18.65
N ALA A 140 -7.95 -14.70 -17.61
CA ALA A 140 -9.33 -14.23 -17.73
C ALA A 140 -9.41 -12.76 -18.19
N ARG A 141 -8.41 -11.94 -17.85
CA ARG A 141 -8.28 -10.55 -18.29
C ARG A 141 -7.56 -10.39 -19.63
N GLY A 142 -7.15 -11.48 -20.28
CA GLY A 142 -6.54 -11.47 -21.61
C GLY A 142 -5.03 -11.13 -21.63
N TYR A 143 -4.33 -11.25 -20.50
CA TYR A 143 -2.88 -11.10 -20.47
C TYR A 143 -2.18 -12.36 -20.98
N ASN A 144 -1.11 -12.18 -21.75
CA ASN A 144 -0.34 -13.28 -22.33
C ASN A 144 0.51 -14.03 -21.29
N SER A 145 0.87 -13.36 -20.20
CA SER A 145 1.64 -13.94 -19.11
C SER A 145 1.28 -13.31 -17.76
N LEU A 146 1.57 -14.02 -16.67
CA LEU A 146 1.45 -13.48 -15.32
C LEU A 146 2.38 -12.28 -15.10
N PHE A 147 3.54 -12.28 -15.76
CA PHE A 147 4.48 -11.17 -15.75
C PHE A 147 3.86 -9.90 -16.33
N ASP A 148 3.27 -9.99 -17.53
CA ASP A 148 2.59 -8.86 -18.17
C ASP A 148 1.44 -8.35 -17.31
N TYR A 149 0.70 -9.25 -16.66
CA TYR A 149 -0.36 -8.89 -15.73
C TYR A 149 0.17 -8.10 -14.54
N ILE A 150 1.21 -8.57 -13.85
CA ILE A 150 1.76 -7.87 -12.68
C ILE A 150 2.28 -6.49 -13.07
N GLN A 151 3.08 -6.37 -14.13
CA GLN A 151 3.70 -5.10 -14.50
C GLN A 151 2.70 -4.06 -15.03
N ASN A 152 1.65 -4.51 -15.72
CA ASN A 152 0.71 -3.59 -16.36
C ASN A 152 -0.57 -3.34 -15.56
N TYR A 153 -1.01 -4.31 -14.74
CA TYR A 153 -2.26 -4.23 -13.99
C TYR A 153 -2.05 -3.94 -12.50
N VAL A 154 -1.08 -4.61 -11.85
CA VAL A 154 -0.90 -4.55 -10.40
C VAL A 154 0.03 -3.38 -10.03
N LYS A 155 -0.46 -2.16 -10.21
CA LYS A 155 0.31 -0.92 -10.02
C LYS A 155 0.89 -0.76 -8.62
N SER A 156 0.23 -1.30 -7.61
CA SER A 156 0.74 -1.26 -6.25
C SER A 156 2.04 -2.03 -6.04
N VAL A 157 2.34 -3.06 -6.85
CA VAL A 157 3.63 -3.78 -6.77
C VAL A 157 4.75 -2.90 -7.31
N GLU A 158 4.52 -2.18 -8.41
CA GLU A 158 5.43 -1.16 -8.93
C GLU A 158 5.74 -0.11 -7.84
N GLN A 159 4.70 0.37 -7.16
CA GLN A 159 4.79 1.41 -6.15
C GLN A 159 5.42 0.96 -4.83
N LEU A 160 5.69 -0.34 -4.66
CA LEU A 160 6.44 -0.91 -3.53
C LEU A 160 7.93 -1.12 -3.82
N LEU A 161 8.37 -0.96 -5.07
CA LEU A 161 9.78 -1.13 -5.43
C LEU A 161 10.66 -0.12 -4.67
N PRO A 162 11.87 -0.47 -4.22
CA PRO A 162 12.66 0.48 -3.42
C PRO A 162 13.10 1.74 -4.17
N ASP A 163 13.20 2.86 -3.45
CA ASP A 163 13.75 4.15 -3.93
C ASP A 163 15.26 4.29 -3.62
N TYR A 164 15.97 3.15 -3.57
CA TYR A 164 17.40 3.04 -3.29
C TYR A 164 18.02 1.89 -4.11
N ALA A 165 19.33 1.67 -3.99
CA ALA A 165 19.99 0.55 -4.68
C ALA A 165 19.65 -0.81 -4.03
N TYR A 166 19.03 -1.72 -4.78
CA TYR A 166 18.59 -3.05 -4.30
C TYR A 166 18.86 -4.20 -5.27
N LEU A 167 19.27 -3.91 -6.51
CA LEU A 167 19.61 -4.93 -7.51
C LEU A 167 21.09 -5.25 -7.49
N GLN A 168 21.43 -6.51 -7.75
CA GLN A 168 22.81 -6.99 -7.80
C GLN A 168 22.96 -7.89 -9.03
N ASN A 169 24.04 -7.73 -9.79
CA ASN A 169 24.34 -8.63 -10.90
C ASN A 169 24.88 -9.96 -10.37
N SER A 170 24.56 -11.05 -11.08
CA SER A 170 25.07 -12.37 -10.72
C SER A 170 26.60 -12.40 -10.72
N GLY A 171 27.20 -12.84 -9.61
CA GLY A 171 28.66 -12.90 -9.45
C GLY A 171 29.33 -11.60 -8.97
N GLU A 172 28.59 -10.50 -8.85
CA GLU A 172 29.10 -9.24 -8.27
C GLU A 172 28.76 -9.15 -6.79
N THR A 173 29.57 -8.44 -5.99
CA THR A 173 29.36 -8.24 -4.54
C THR A 173 28.69 -6.91 -4.20
N GLY A 174 28.61 -5.99 -5.17
CA GLY A 174 28.00 -4.67 -5.00
C GLY A 174 26.60 -4.57 -5.61
N PHE A 175 25.78 -3.66 -5.07
CA PHE A 175 24.53 -3.28 -5.71
C PHE A 175 24.79 -2.44 -6.96
N ARG A 176 23.94 -2.64 -7.96
CA ARG A 176 23.81 -1.76 -9.12
C ARG A 176 23.53 -0.35 -8.63
N ILE A 177 24.20 0.64 -9.22
CA ILE A 177 23.97 2.04 -8.91
C ILE A 177 22.50 2.36 -9.19
N TYR A 178 21.84 3.02 -8.25
CA TYR A 178 20.51 3.58 -8.42
C TYR A 178 20.62 5.10 -8.56
N ASP A 179 20.11 5.63 -9.67
CA ASP A 179 20.02 7.06 -9.94
C ASP A 179 18.59 7.38 -10.41
N LYS A 180 17.87 8.15 -9.60
CA LYS A 180 16.50 8.58 -9.88
C LYS A 180 16.38 9.62 -11.01
N ILE A 181 17.49 10.26 -11.39
CA ILE A 181 17.54 11.24 -12.49
C ILE A 181 17.84 10.53 -13.81
N ASN A 182 18.88 9.69 -13.81
CA ASN A 182 19.28 8.90 -14.97
C ASN A 182 19.18 7.41 -14.63
N TYR A 183 17.96 6.90 -14.73
CA TYR A 183 17.70 5.50 -14.41
C TYR A 183 18.62 4.55 -15.18
N PRO A 184 19.27 3.60 -14.49
CA PRO A 184 20.06 2.58 -15.15
C PRO A 184 19.20 1.69 -16.06
N ASP A 185 19.80 1.14 -17.12
CA ASP A 185 19.12 0.22 -18.03
C ASP A 185 18.48 -0.96 -17.27
N ASN A 186 17.24 -1.31 -17.58
CA ASN A 186 16.52 -2.40 -16.91
C ASN A 186 16.51 -2.26 -15.37
N TYR A 187 16.29 -1.04 -14.88
CA TYR A 187 16.03 -0.75 -13.48
C TYR A 187 14.57 -0.26 -13.35
N PRO A 188 13.70 -0.98 -12.62
CA PRO A 188 12.30 -0.58 -12.49
C PRO A 188 12.13 0.81 -11.87
N TYR A 189 11.16 1.56 -12.38
CA TYR A 189 10.82 2.89 -11.89
C TYR A 189 9.86 2.83 -10.71
N ASN A 190 10.04 3.71 -9.72
CA ASN A 190 9.04 3.94 -8.67
C ASN A 190 8.86 5.44 -8.41
N THR A 191 8.29 6.12 -9.40
CA THR A 191 8.05 7.57 -9.33
C THR A 191 7.10 7.94 -8.18
N PHE A 192 6.17 7.06 -7.80
CA PHE A 192 5.29 7.27 -6.66
C PHE A 192 6.09 7.45 -5.37
N LEU A 193 6.96 6.49 -5.04
CA LEU A 193 7.69 6.52 -3.78
C LEU A 193 8.81 7.57 -3.80
N GLU A 194 9.43 7.81 -4.95
CA GLU A 194 10.38 8.91 -5.14
C GLU A 194 9.75 10.26 -4.85
N ASN A 195 8.53 10.49 -5.35
CA ASN A 195 7.77 11.72 -5.10
C ASN A 195 7.37 11.82 -3.63
N LEU A 196 6.89 10.72 -3.03
CA LEU A 196 6.49 10.66 -1.64
C LEU A 196 7.68 10.90 -0.69
N ASN A 197 8.91 10.62 -1.13
CA ASN A 197 10.12 10.80 -0.33
C ASN A 197 10.88 12.08 -0.64
N LEU A 198 10.27 13.04 -1.35
CA LEU A 198 10.81 14.38 -1.48
C LEU A 198 10.78 15.11 -0.13
N THR A 199 11.82 15.91 0.15
CA THR A 199 12.00 16.57 1.45
C THR A 199 10.85 17.50 1.83
N ASP A 200 10.28 18.20 0.85
CA ASP A 200 9.13 19.10 1.00
C ASP A 200 7.80 18.37 1.21
N LYS A 201 7.71 17.10 0.80
CA LYS A 201 6.57 16.23 1.07
C LYS A 201 6.65 15.63 2.47
N ILE A 202 7.80 15.06 2.81
CA ILE A 202 8.08 14.50 4.14
C ILE A 202 7.86 15.54 5.26
N SER A 203 8.24 16.80 5.04
CA SER A 203 8.06 17.85 6.05
C SER A 203 6.58 18.08 6.43
N GLN A 204 5.63 17.80 5.52
CA GLN A 204 4.19 17.93 5.79
C GLN A 204 3.69 16.92 6.83
N LEU A 205 4.32 15.74 6.94
CA LEU A 205 4.00 14.75 7.98
C LEU A 205 4.38 15.21 9.39
N PHE A 206 5.37 16.08 9.52
CA PHE A 206 5.90 16.51 10.82
C PHE A 206 5.31 17.82 11.32
N LEU A 207 4.62 18.58 10.46
CA LEU A 207 4.02 19.87 10.82
C LEU A 207 2.65 19.75 11.51
N THR A 208 2.11 18.53 11.67
CA THR A 208 0.80 18.28 12.28
C THR A 208 0.82 18.10 13.80
N CYS A 209 1.98 18.09 14.46
CA CYS A 209 2.08 18.01 15.92
C CYS A 209 2.62 19.31 16.54
N PRO A 210 1.76 20.28 16.93
CA PRO A 210 2.13 21.23 17.96
C PRO A 210 2.13 20.49 19.31
N PHE A 211 3.31 20.38 19.94
CA PHE A 211 3.43 19.98 21.35
C PHE A 211 2.81 21.03 22.27
#